data_AF-A0A2V9IBZ2-F1
#
_entry.id   AF-A0A2V9IBZ2-F1
#
_cell.length_a   1.000
_cell.length_b   1.000
_cell.length_c   1.000
_cell.angle_alpha   90.00
_cell.angle_beta   90.00
_cell.angle_gamma   90.00
#
_symmetry.space_group_name_H-M   'P 1'
#
loop_
_entity.id
_entity.type
_entity.pdbx_description
1 polymer ?
#
loop_
_entity_poly.entity_id
_entity_poly.type
_entity_poly.pdbx_seq_one_letter_code
_entity_poly.pdbx_strand_id
1 'polypeptide(L)'
;MAIREKALAPEHPHVARTLNDLALLFYNQGKYAEAGILYQQCLAILEKALGPHSPDLVTVLENYACLLRKADREAQGFCVWFTGLSGAGKTTTAEILSVLLLEHGRHVTLLDGDVVRTNLSRELGFSREDRNTNVRRIRFVASEIVRHGGVAVCAAVSPYRDTRDEIRNMVGPECFFEVFVDTPLETCERRDPKGLYAKARRGEIRGFTGIDDRYEPPLSAEITLGTLVHSAEENARLILDHMVQRGLVREA
;
A
#
# COMPACT_ATOMS: atom_id res chain seq x y z
N MET A 1 -33.96 -18.53 8.61
CA MET A 1 -34.60 -17.32 8.00
C MET A 1 -36.03 -17.58 7.52
N ALA A 2 -36.36 -18.74 6.95
CA ALA A 2 -37.67 -19.00 6.33
C ALA A 2 -38.94 -18.87 7.22
N ILE A 3 -38.82 -18.83 8.56
CA ILE A 3 -40.00 -18.82 9.45
C ILE A 3 -40.52 -17.38 9.73
N ARG A 4 -39.66 -16.35 9.67
CA ARG A 4 -40.08 -14.96 9.94
C ARG A 4 -40.64 -14.23 8.71
N GLU A 5 -40.17 -14.56 7.51
CA GLU A 5 -40.69 -13.98 6.26
C GLU A 5 -42.14 -14.36 5.97
N LYS A 6 -42.62 -15.50 6.50
CA LYS A 6 -43.97 -15.99 6.24
C LYS A 6 -45.06 -15.33 7.09
N ALA A 7 -44.71 -14.57 8.12
CA ALA A 7 -45.65 -14.01 9.09
C ALA A 7 -45.76 -12.48 9.07
N LEU A 8 -44.84 -11.78 8.39
CA LEU A 8 -44.79 -10.32 8.34
C LEU A 8 -44.75 -9.88 6.88
N ALA A 9 -45.48 -8.80 6.54
CA ALA A 9 -45.39 -8.24 5.20
C ALA A 9 -43.90 -7.91 4.88
N PRO A 10 -43.45 -8.03 3.62
CA PRO A 10 -42.05 -7.78 3.23
C PRO A 10 -41.51 -6.40 3.66
N GLU A 11 -42.40 -5.44 3.91
CA GLU A 11 -42.12 -4.06 4.31
C GLU A 11 -42.15 -3.86 5.84
N HIS A 12 -42.20 -4.92 6.64
CA HIS A 12 -42.25 -4.79 8.09
C HIS A 12 -40.88 -4.38 8.66
N PRO A 13 -40.80 -3.45 9.63
CA PRO A 13 -39.53 -3.01 10.25
C PRO A 13 -38.64 -4.13 10.83
N HIS A 14 -39.22 -5.27 11.20
CA HIS A 14 -38.45 -6.45 11.63
C HIS A 14 -37.66 -7.13 10.50
N VAL A 15 -38.17 -7.08 9.26
CA VAL A 15 -37.44 -7.56 8.08
C VAL A 15 -36.23 -6.67 7.86
N ALA A 16 -36.41 -5.34 7.93
CA ALA A 16 -35.32 -4.38 7.82
C ALA A 16 -34.21 -4.62 8.86
N ARG A 17 -34.56 -4.87 10.13
CA ARG A 17 -33.56 -5.23 11.15
C ARG A 17 -32.78 -6.49 10.80
N THR A 18 -33.46 -7.51 10.30
CA THR A 18 -32.80 -8.77 9.88
C THR A 18 -31.84 -8.53 8.70
N LEU A 19 -32.22 -7.67 7.76
CA LEU A 19 -31.36 -7.27 6.63
C LEU A 19 -30.15 -6.45 7.10
N ASN A 20 -30.32 -5.55 8.07
CA ASN A 20 -29.21 -4.80 8.67
C ASN A 20 -28.22 -5.74 9.37
N ASP A 21 -28.70 -6.72 10.13
CA ASP A 21 -27.82 -7.71 10.78
C ASP A 21 -27.06 -8.54 9.75
N LEU A 22 -27.72 -8.95 8.65
CA LEU A 22 -27.06 -9.65 7.54
C LEU A 22 -26.04 -8.75 6.82
N ALA A 23 -26.35 -7.47 6.64
CA ALA A 23 -25.42 -6.49 6.06
C ALA A 23 -24.17 -6.33 6.93
N LEU A 24 -24.32 -6.28 8.26
CA LEU A 24 -23.20 -6.25 9.20
C LEU A 24 -22.35 -7.52 9.11
N LEU A 25 -22.97 -8.69 8.97
CA LEU A 25 -22.24 -9.95 8.76
C LEU A 25 -21.40 -9.93 7.48
N PHE A 26 -21.95 -9.45 6.36
CA PHE A 26 -21.21 -9.32 5.11
C PHE A 26 -20.15 -8.22 5.16
N TYR A 27 -20.42 -7.10 5.83
CA TYR A 27 -19.43 -6.06 6.11
C TYR A 27 -18.22 -6.61 6.86
N ASN A 28 -18.44 -7.43 7.90
CA ASN A 28 -17.37 -8.07 8.65
C ASN A 28 -16.59 -9.12 7.82
N GLN A 29 -17.19 -9.64 6.74
CA GLN A 29 -16.53 -10.54 5.79
C GLN A 29 -15.83 -9.80 4.63
N GLY A 30 -15.84 -8.47 4.60
CA GLY A 30 -15.31 -7.68 3.49
C GLY A 30 -16.15 -7.72 2.20
N LYS A 31 -17.36 -8.28 2.26
CA LYS A 31 -18.32 -8.37 1.15
C LYS A 31 -19.14 -7.09 1.03
N TYR A 32 -18.45 -5.99 0.71
CA TYR A 32 -19.05 -4.65 0.76
C TYR A 32 -20.12 -4.42 -0.30
N ALA A 33 -20.02 -5.05 -1.47
CA ALA A 33 -21.04 -4.94 -2.50
C ALA A 33 -22.37 -5.56 -2.02
N GLU A 34 -22.31 -6.76 -1.47
CA GLU A 34 -23.46 -7.48 -0.94
C GLU A 34 -24.05 -6.79 0.29
N ALA A 35 -23.20 -6.35 1.23
CA ALA A 35 -23.66 -5.58 2.38
C ALA A 35 -24.30 -4.24 1.97
N GLY A 36 -23.77 -3.56 0.94
CA GLY A 36 -24.34 -2.33 0.41
C GLY A 36 -25.75 -2.50 -0.13
N ILE A 37 -26.02 -3.58 -0.88
CA ILE A 37 -27.36 -3.90 -1.38
C ILE A 37 -28.34 -4.11 -0.22
N LEU A 38 -27.93 -4.84 0.81
CA LEU A 38 -28.78 -5.09 1.99
C LEU A 38 -29.07 -3.82 2.80
N TYR A 39 -28.09 -2.94 2.97
CA TYR A 39 -28.32 -1.64 3.61
C TYR A 39 -29.31 -0.79 2.82
N GLN A 40 -29.20 -0.75 1.49
CA GLN A 40 -30.15 -0.02 0.64
C GLN A 40 -31.58 -0.57 0.75
N GLN A 41 -31.75 -1.91 0.78
CA GLN A 41 -33.04 -2.54 1.01
C GLN A 41 -33.61 -2.22 2.40
N CYS A 42 -32.76 -2.26 3.43
CA CYS A 42 -33.14 -1.92 4.80
C CYS A 42 -33.65 -0.46 4.90
N LEU A 43 -32.91 0.48 4.31
CA LEU A 43 -33.28 1.90 4.29
C LEU A 43 -34.63 2.13 3.59
N ALA A 44 -34.85 1.50 2.43
CA ALA A 44 -36.11 1.63 1.69
C ALA A 44 -37.33 1.15 2.49
N ILE A 45 -37.18 0.06 3.26
CA ILE A 45 -38.25 -0.47 4.12
C ILE A 45 -38.51 0.47 5.30
N LEU A 46 -37.46 0.91 6.01
CA LEU A 46 -37.60 1.74 7.20
C LEU A 46 -38.14 3.13 6.87
N GLU A 47 -37.71 3.72 5.75
CA GLU A 47 -38.20 5.03 5.32
C GLU A 47 -39.70 5.00 5.06
N LYS A 48 -40.19 3.95 4.37
CA LYS A 48 -41.61 3.77 4.10
C LYS A 48 -42.43 3.47 5.36
N ALA A 49 -41.90 2.66 6.27
CA ALA A 49 -42.64 2.18 7.43
C ALA A 49 -42.63 3.15 8.62
N LEU A 50 -41.54 3.88 8.84
CA LEU A 50 -41.29 4.66 10.05
C LEU A 50 -41.00 6.15 9.79
N GLY A 51 -40.80 6.54 8.53
CA GLY A 51 -40.44 7.90 8.14
C GLY A 51 -38.95 8.23 8.29
N PRO A 52 -38.53 9.41 7.78
CA PRO A 52 -37.12 9.75 7.54
C PRO A 52 -36.31 10.11 8.80
N HIS A 53 -36.95 10.26 9.96
CA HIS A 53 -36.30 10.63 11.23
C HIS A 53 -36.40 9.53 12.29
N SER A 54 -36.76 8.30 11.88
CA SER A 54 -36.81 7.18 12.82
C SER A 54 -35.40 6.82 13.31
N PRO A 55 -35.21 6.52 14.61
CA PRO A 55 -33.91 6.12 15.16
C PRO A 55 -33.31 4.91 14.43
N ASP A 56 -34.15 3.94 14.05
CA ASP A 56 -33.71 2.75 13.30
C ASP A 56 -33.09 3.11 11.95
N LEU A 57 -33.67 4.08 11.22
CA LEU A 57 -33.14 4.53 9.93
C LEU A 57 -31.80 5.25 10.10
N VAL A 58 -31.64 6.07 11.15
CA VAL A 58 -30.38 6.75 11.47
C VAL A 58 -29.27 5.73 11.71
N THR A 59 -29.52 4.69 12.52
CA THR A 59 -28.54 3.63 12.78
C THR A 59 -28.10 2.92 11.49
N VAL A 60 -29.04 2.62 10.59
CA VAL A 60 -28.74 1.96 9.32
C VAL A 60 -27.92 2.88 8.39
N LEU A 61 -28.23 4.18 8.36
CA LEU A 61 -27.44 5.17 7.62
C LEU A 61 -26.00 5.26 8.17
N GLU A 62 -25.82 5.28 9.48
CA GLU A 62 -24.51 5.30 10.12
C GLU A 62 -23.68 4.06 9.77
N ASN A 63 -24.30 2.88 9.81
CA ASN A 63 -23.69 1.61 9.42
C ASN A 63 -23.31 1.60 7.93
N TYR A 64 -24.20 2.08 7.06
CA TYR A 64 -23.93 2.15 5.63
C TYR A 64 -22.82 3.16 5.31
N ALA A 65 -22.80 4.31 5.97
CA ALA A 65 -21.72 5.27 5.85
C ALA A 65 -20.38 4.70 6.33
N CYS A 66 -20.38 3.88 7.38
CA CYS A 66 -19.19 3.15 7.83
C CYS A 66 -18.72 2.16 6.77
N LEU A 67 -19.63 1.42 6.13
CA LEU A 67 -19.32 0.53 5.02
C LEU A 67 -18.67 1.27 3.86
N LEU A 68 -19.26 2.39 3.41
CA LEU A 68 -18.73 3.16 2.28
C LEU A 68 -17.31 3.67 2.59
N ARG A 69 -17.10 4.26 3.78
CA ARG A 69 -15.76 4.73 4.19
C ARG A 69 -14.73 3.60 4.22
N LYS A 70 -15.11 2.41 4.72
CA LYS A 70 -14.20 1.26 4.78
C LYS A 70 -13.89 0.73 3.38
N ALA A 71 -14.90 0.61 2.53
CA ALA A 71 -14.73 0.18 1.15
C ALA A 71 -13.83 1.13 0.36
N ASP A 72 -14.03 2.44 0.50
CA ASP A 72 -13.20 3.47 -0.15
C ASP A 72 -11.75 3.41 0.35
N ARG A 73 -11.56 3.26 1.67
CA ARG A 73 -10.21 3.19 2.26
C ARG A 73 -9.44 1.94 1.83
N GLU A 74 -10.08 0.78 1.78
CA GLU A 74 -9.45 -0.46 1.31
C GLU A 74 -9.28 -0.51 -0.21
N ALA A 75 -10.05 0.29 -0.97
CA ALA A 75 -9.88 0.45 -2.41
C ALA A 75 -8.77 1.45 -2.75
N GLN A 76 -8.44 2.36 -1.83
CA GLN A 76 -7.47 3.44 -2.03
C GLN A 76 -6.10 2.93 -2.46
N GLY A 77 -5.54 3.53 -3.51
CA GLY A 77 -4.19 3.24 -3.96
C GLY A 77 -3.16 3.78 -2.98
N PHE A 78 -2.01 3.11 -2.89
CA PHE A 78 -0.90 3.57 -2.06
C PHE A 78 0.45 3.12 -2.63
N CYS A 79 1.50 3.82 -2.25
CA CYS A 79 2.87 3.56 -2.66
C CYS A 79 3.69 3.10 -1.46
N VAL A 80 4.31 1.93 -1.59
CA VAL A 80 5.36 1.46 -0.68
C VAL A 80 6.70 1.74 -1.35
N TRP A 81 7.46 2.66 -0.80
CA TRP A 81 8.72 3.13 -1.38
C TRP A 81 9.91 2.66 -0.56
N PHE A 82 10.59 1.62 -1.03
CA PHE A 82 11.82 1.14 -0.43
C PHE A 82 13.00 2.02 -0.83
N THR A 83 13.69 2.56 0.18
CA THR A 83 14.96 3.27 0.04
C THR A 83 16.05 2.60 0.89
N GLY A 84 17.30 2.69 0.45
CA GLY A 84 18.44 2.05 1.11
C GLY A 84 19.58 1.76 0.14
N LEU A 85 20.74 1.40 0.68
CA LEU A 85 21.94 1.11 -0.12
C LEU A 85 21.73 -0.04 -1.12
N SER A 86 22.52 -0.07 -2.20
CA SER A 86 22.55 -1.23 -3.12
C SER A 86 22.91 -2.49 -2.32
N GLY A 87 22.27 -3.63 -2.58
CA GLY A 87 22.52 -4.86 -1.80
C GLY A 87 21.90 -4.92 -0.40
N ALA A 88 21.15 -3.89 0.02
CA ALA A 88 20.49 -3.87 1.33
C ALA A 88 19.41 -4.96 1.49
N GLY A 89 18.74 -5.36 0.40
CA GLY A 89 17.64 -6.36 0.43
C GLY A 89 16.26 -5.82 0.04
N LYS A 90 16.21 -4.62 -0.56
CA LYS A 90 14.97 -3.97 -1.03
C LYS A 90 14.16 -4.84 -1.98
N THR A 91 14.75 -5.27 -3.09
CA THR A 91 14.04 -6.05 -4.15
C THR A 91 13.46 -7.33 -3.58
N THR A 92 14.24 -8.10 -2.82
CA THR A 92 13.77 -9.36 -2.21
C THR A 92 12.58 -9.14 -1.28
N THR A 93 12.62 -8.11 -0.42
CA THR A 93 11.49 -7.79 0.47
C THR A 93 10.28 -7.28 -0.31
N ALA A 94 10.50 -6.47 -1.34
CA ALA A 94 9.45 -5.92 -2.20
C ALA A 94 8.72 -7.01 -3.01
N GLU A 95 9.43 -8.01 -3.51
CA GLU A 95 8.84 -9.16 -4.23
C GLU A 95 7.93 -9.97 -3.30
N ILE A 96 8.40 -10.31 -2.09
CA ILE A 96 7.59 -11.04 -1.11
C ILE A 96 6.37 -10.22 -0.71
N LEU A 97 6.54 -8.93 -0.41
CA LEU A 97 5.44 -8.04 -0.10
C LEU A 97 4.40 -7.98 -1.24
N SER A 98 4.85 -7.99 -2.49
CA SER A 98 3.95 -7.96 -3.64
C SER A 98 3.05 -9.21 -3.70
N VAL A 99 3.60 -10.39 -3.36
CA VAL A 99 2.82 -11.63 -3.24
C VAL A 99 1.83 -11.54 -2.09
N LEU A 100 2.30 -11.13 -0.90
CA LEU A 100 1.45 -10.99 0.28
C LEU A 100 0.27 -10.03 0.03
N LEU A 101 0.52 -8.88 -0.58
CA LEU A 101 -0.54 -7.92 -0.91
C LEU A 101 -1.55 -8.47 -1.93
N LEU A 102 -1.09 -9.27 -2.90
CA LEU A 102 -1.95 -9.94 -3.87
C LEU A 102 -2.86 -10.96 -3.20
N GLU A 103 -2.35 -11.73 -2.22
CA GLU A 103 -3.13 -12.66 -1.42
C GLU A 103 -4.25 -11.96 -0.63
N HIS A 104 -4.04 -10.70 -0.25
CA HIS A 104 -5.05 -9.85 0.39
C HIS A 104 -5.93 -9.07 -0.60
N GLY A 105 -5.91 -9.45 -1.89
CA GLY A 105 -6.79 -8.91 -2.92
C GLY A 105 -6.36 -7.55 -3.48
N ARG A 106 -5.11 -7.11 -3.25
CA ARG A 106 -4.59 -5.84 -3.80
C ARG A 106 -3.80 -6.10 -5.07
N HIS A 107 -4.13 -5.41 -6.15
CA HIS A 107 -3.34 -5.46 -7.38
C HIS A 107 -2.08 -4.59 -7.26
N VAL A 108 -0.92 -5.25 -7.35
CA VAL A 108 0.39 -4.62 -7.16
C VAL A 108 1.12 -4.45 -8.48
N THR A 109 1.71 -3.27 -8.68
CA THR A 109 2.72 -3.02 -9.71
C THR A 109 4.09 -2.86 -9.04
N LEU A 110 5.00 -3.79 -9.31
CA LEU A 110 6.37 -3.76 -8.81
C LEU A 110 7.26 -2.94 -9.75
N LEU A 111 7.82 -1.85 -9.24
CA LEU A 111 8.79 -0.98 -9.91
C LEU A 111 10.17 -1.16 -9.26
N ASP A 112 10.81 -2.28 -9.57
CA ASP A 112 12.14 -2.60 -9.05
C ASP A 112 13.26 -2.04 -9.93
N GLY A 113 14.50 -2.13 -9.44
CA GLY A 113 15.65 -1.56 -10.13
C GLY A 113 15.86 -2.10 -11.56
N ASP A 114 15.56 -3.38 -11.81
CA ASP A 114 15.82 -3.98 -13.12
C ASP A 114 14.69 -3.68 -14.12
N VAL A 115 13.42 -3.71 -13.70
CA VAL A 115 12.27 -3.27 -14.51
C VAL A 115 12.42 -1.79 -14.88
N VAL A 116 12.77 -0.95 -13.91
CA VAL A 116 12.96 0.49 -14.12
C VAL A 116 14.14 0.74 -15.07
N ARG A 117 15.30 0.12 -14.83
CA ARG A 117 16.46 0.28 -15.71
C ARG A 117 16.19 -0.20 -17.13
N THR A 118 15.41 -1.25 -17.29
CA THR A 118 15.09 -1.80 -18.62
C THR A 118 14.14 -0.91 -19.40
N ASN A 119 13.10 -0.38 -18.74
CA ASN A 119 11.95 0.23 -19.42
C ASN A 119 11.87 1.75 -19.29
N LEU A 120 12.44 2.33 -18.22
CA LEU A 120 12.25 3.74 -17.88
C LEU A 120 13.55 4.53 -17.83
N SER A 121 14.72 3.89 -17.68
CA SER A 121 15.96 4.60 -17.30
C SER A 121 17.23 3.91 -17.81
N ARG A 122 17.16 3.34 -19.03
CA ARG A 122 18.26 2.61 -19.64
C ARG A 122 19.45 3.50 -19.96
N GLU A 123 19.18 4.75 -20.31
CA GLU A 123 20.16 5.74 -20.74
C GLU A 123 20.84 6.50 -19.60
N LEU A 124 20.27 6.44 -18.39
CA LEU A 124 20.72 7.25 -17.26
C LEU A 124 22.00 6.68 -16.63
N GLY A 125 22.93 7.56 -16.24
CA GLY A 125 24.17 7.18 -15.57
C GLY A 125 24.05 6.99 -14.06
N PHE A 126 25.12 7.38 -13.35
CA PHE A 126 25.22 7.35 -11.88
C PHE A 126 25.39 8.75 -11.28
N SER A 127 25.31 9.81 -12.09
CA SER A 127 25.38 11.19 -11.59
C SER A 127 24.19 11.50 -10.67
N ARG A 128 24.33 12.52 -9.83
CA ARG A 128 23.22 13.00 -8.97
C ARG A 128 21.98 13.35 -9.80
N GLU A 129 22.18 14.04 -10.91
CA GLU A 129 21.09 14.44 -11.81
C GLU A 129 20.38 13.23 -12.45
N ASP A 130 21.14 12.25 -12.94
CA ASP A 130 20.59 11.01 -13.49
C ASP A 130 19.79 10.24 -12.45
N ARG A 131 20.29 10.16 -11.22
CA ARG A 131 19.61 9.49 -10.11
C ARG A 131 18.31 10.18 -9.75
N ASN A 132 18.32 11.50 -9.65
CA ASN A 132 17.13 12.29 -9.39
C ASN A 132 16.12 12.12 -10.51
N THR A 133 16.57 12.11 -11.77
CA THR A 133 15.72 11.87 -12.93
C THR A 133 15.09 10.48 -12.88
N ASN A 134 15.89 9.44 -12.60
CA ASN A 134 15.40 8.07 -12.43
C ASN A 134 14.33 8.00 -11.33
N VAL A 135 14.61 8.56 -10.15
CA VAL A 135 13.65 8.57 -9.03
C VAL A 135 12.37 9.33 -9.39
N ARG A 136 12.47 10.49 -10.04
CA ARG A 136 11.31 11.29 -10.48
C ARG A 136 10.47 10.58 -11.54
N ARG A 137 11.07 9.78 -12.41
CA ARG A 137 10.36 8.94 -13.40
C ARG A 137 9.60 7.81 -12.71
N ILE A 138 10.24 7.09 -11.79
CA ILE A 138 9.54 6.07 -10.98
C ILE A 138 8.38 6.71 -10.22
N ARG A 139 8.61 7.85 -9.56
CA ARG A 139 7.57 8.62 -8.85
C ARG A 139 6.38 8.92 -9.75
N PHE A 140 6.59 9.41 -10.97
CA PHE A 140 5.50 9.73 -11.89
C PHE A 140 4.64 8.49 -12.19
N VAL A 141 5.27 7.35 -12.48
CA VAL A 141 4.54 6.12 -12.73
C VAL A 141 3.79 5.66 -11.47
N ALA A 142 4.45 5.70 -10.32
CA ALA A 142 3.86 5.33 -9.03
C ALA A 142 2.67 6.21 -8.67
N SER A 143 2.74 7.53 -8.91
CA SER A 143 1.64 8.45 -8.62
C SER A 143 0.41 8.17 -9.46
N GLU A 144 0.58 7.84 -10.76
CA GLU A 144 -0.55 7.48 -11.61
C GLU A 144 -1.19 6.15 -11.21
N ILE A 145 -0.39 5.16 -10.82
CA ILE A 145 -0.90 3.89 -10.28
C ILE A 145 -1.75 4.14 -9.02
N VAL A 146 -1.21 4.92 -8.08
CA VAL A 146 -1.90 5.26 -6.82
C VAL A 146 -3.19 6.03 -7.09
N ARG A 147 -3.18 6.99 -8.02
CA ARG A 147 -4.33 7.81 -8.38
C ARG A 147 -5.52 6.97 -8.88
N HIS A 148 -5.24 5.83 -9.51
CA HIS A 148 -6.26 4.91 -10.02
C HIS A 148 -6.58 3.74 -9.08
N GLY A 149 -6.22 3.85 -7.79
CA GLY A 149 -6.56 2.84 -6.77
C GLY A 149 -5.59 1.66 -6.69
N GLY A 150 -4.55 1.64 -7.53
CA GLY A 150 -3.55 0.57 -7.56
C GLY A 150 -2.49 0.70 -6.46
N VAL A 151 -1.79 -0.40 -6.20
CA VAL A 151 -0.65 -0.42 -5.28
C VAL A 151 0.66 -0.37 -6.05
N ALA A 152 1.49 0.63 -5.77
CA ALA A 152 2.82 0.76 -6.35
C ALA A 152 3.89 0.35 -5.33
N VAL A 153 4.62 -0.73 -5.59
CA VAL A 153 5.75 -1.15 -4.76
C VAL A 153 7.04 -0.77 -5.49
N CYS A 154 7.79 0.18 -4.96
CA CYS A 154 8.97 0.75 -5.60
C CYS A 154 10.24 0.37 -4.85
N ALA A 155 11.24 -0.19 -5.53
CA ALA A 155 12.53 -0.55 -4.93
C ALA A 155 13.69 0.16 -5.62
N ALA A 156 14.10 1.31 -5.07
CA ALA A 156 15.17 2.15 -5.63
C ALA A 156 16.16 2.58 -4.55
N VAL A 157 17.42 2.85 -4.92
CA VAL A 157 18.38 3.39 -3.95
C VAL A 157 17.93 4.75 -3.44
N SER A 158 17.41 5.62 -4.31
CA SER A 158 16.84 6.94 -3.98
C SER A 158 17.62 7.70 -2.89
N PRO A 159 18.91 8.04 -3.13
CA PRO A 159 19.84 8.40 -2.04
C PRO A 159 19.59 9.76 -1.39
N TYR A 160 18.94 10.70 -2.07
CA TYR A 160 18.79 12.08 -1.58
C TYR A 160 17.40 12.31 -0.99
N ARG A 161 17.35 12.91 0.20
CA ARG A 161 16.10 13.16 0.94
C ARG A 161 15.18 14.11 0.21
N ASP A 162 15.72 15.22 -0.29
CA ASP A 162 15.00 16.23 -1.08
C ASP A 162 14.12 15.61 -2.17
N THR A 163 14.70 14.64 -2.88
CA THR A 163 14.06 13.95 -4.00
C THR A 163 12.99 13.00 -3.50
N ARG A 164 13.13 12.37 -2.32
CA ARG A 164 12.10 11.52 -1.71
C ARG A 164 10.94 12.36 -1.14
N ASP A 165 11.22 13.54 -0.61
CA ASP A 165 10.21 14.50 -0.17
C ASP A 165 9.35 14.98 -1.36
N GLU A 166 9.94 15.17 -2.55
CA GLU A 166 9.18 15.44 -3.79
C GLU A 166 8.20 14.30 -4.14
N ILE A 167 8.53 13.05 -3.85
CA ILE A 167 7.67 11.88 -4.08
C ILE A 167 6.49 11.92 -3.13
N ARG A 168 6.78 12.09 -1.84
CA ARG A 168 5.78 12.19 -0.78
C ARG A 168 4.76 13.29 -1.08
N ASN A 169 5.22 14.44 -1.53
CA ASN A 169 4.35 15.56 -1.91
C ASN A 169 3.51 15.27 -3.16
N MET A 170 4.03 14.53 -4.14
CA MET A 170 3.28 14.20 -5.36
C MET A 170 2.26 13.08 -5.14
N VAL A 171 2.65 12.01 -4.45
CA VAL A 171 1.79 10.84 -4.18
C VAL A 171 0.73 11.18 -3.12
N GLY A 172 1.07 12.07 -2.19
CA GLY A 172 0.24 12.46 -1.07
C GLY A 172 0.69 11.76 0.22
N PRO A 173 0.81 12.48 1.35
CA PRO A 173 1.39 11.95 2.59
C PRO A 173 0.59 10.78 3.20
N GLU A 174 -0.72 10.72 2.95
CA GLU A 174 -1.59 9.63 3.44
C GLU A 174 -1.49 8.34 2.60
N CYS A 175 -0.88 8.42 1.40
CA CYS A 175 -0.77 7.33 0.44
C CYS A 175 0.69 6.92 0.17
N PHE A 176 1.67 7.60 0.75
CA PHE A 176 3.09 7.35 0.54
C PHE A 176 3.74 6.81 1.81
N PHE A 177 4.26 5.59 1.72
CA PHE A 177 4.91 4.89 2.83
C PHE A 177 6.37 4.67 2.50
N GLU A 178 7.24 5.47 3.10
CA GLU A 178 8.69 5.35 2.96
C GLU A 178 9.19 4.22 3.87
N VAL A 179 9.83 3.24 3.25
CA VAL A 179 10.43 2.08 3.91
C VAL A 179 11.93 2.23 3.85
N PHE A 180 12.55 2.51 4.98
CA PHE A 180 14.01 2.54 5.10
C PHE A 180 14.54 1.14 5.33
N VAL A 181 15.29 0.60 4.37
CA VAL A 181 16.03 -0.65 4.52
C VAL A 181 17.41 -0.34 5.09
N ASP A 182 17.50 -0.40 6.42
CA ASP A 182 18.70 -0.04 7.17
C ASP A 182 19.67 -1.22 7.23
N THR A 183 20.59 -1.22 6.27
CA THR A 183 21.66 -2.21 6.17
C THR A 183 23.00 -1.50 6.13
N PRO A 184 23.94 -1.81 7.04
CA PRO A 184 25.28 -1.22 7.02
C PRO A 184 25.97 -1.41 5.67
N LEU A 185 26.75 -0.41 5.26
CA LEU A 185 27.46 -0.40 3.98
C LEU A 185 28.38 -1.62 3.84
N GLU A 186 29.11 -1.98 4.90
CA GLU A 186 30.04 -3.11 4.90
C GLU A 186 29.31 -4.43 4.60
N THR A 187 28.08 -4.58 5.10
CA THR A 187 27.23 -5.73 4.80
C THR A 187 26.77 -5.70 3.34
N CYS A 188 26.37 -4.54 2.84
CA CYS A 188 25.97 -4.35 1.46
C CYS A 188 27.11 -4.67 0.47
N GLU A 189 28.33 -4.17 0.75
CA GLU A 189 29.55 -4.44 -0.02
C GLU A 189 29.94 -5.91 0.02
N ARG A 190 29.80 -6.58 1.17
CA ARG A 190 30.07 -8.02 1.27
C ARG A 190 29.09 -8.85 0.43
N ARG A 191 27.81 -8.44 0.37
CA ARG A 191 26.77 -9.12 -0.41
C ARG A 191 26.94 -8.90 -1.91
N ASP A 192 27.27 -7.67 -2.31
CA ASP A 192 27.46 -7.17 -3.69
C ASP A 192 26.85 -8.03 -4.82
N PRO A 193 25.51 -8.22 -4.84
CA PRO A 193 24.87 -9.22 -5.68
C PRO A 193 25.05 -8.95 -7.18
N LYS A 194 25.38 -7.71 -7.56
CA LYS A 194 25.57 -7.27 -8.95
C LYS A 194 27.05 -6.94 -9.27
N GLY A 195 27.96 -7.15 -8.32
CA GLY A 195 29.38 -6.81 -8.48
C GLY A 195 29.65 -5.31 -8.65
N LEU A 196 28.71 -4.45 -8.27
CA LEU A 196 28.76 -3.01 -8.53
C LEU A 196 29.66 -2.30 -7.52
N TYR A 197 29.67 -2.74 -6.26
CA TYR A 197 30.61 -2.20 -5.27
C TYR A 197 32.05 -2.54 -5.64
N ALA A 198 32.31 -3.78 -6.08
CA ALA A 198 33.64 -4.18 -6.53
C ALA A 198 34.13 -3.33 -7.72
N LYS A 199 33.25 -3.03 -8.69
CA LYS A 199 33.55 -2.13 -9.82
C LYS A 199 33.81 -0.69 -9.36
N ALA A 200 33.00 -0.16 -8.45
CA ALA A 200 33.18 1.17 -7.89
C ALA A 200 34.52 1.29 -7.13
N ARG A 201 34.87 0.29 -6.31
CA ARG A 201 36.16 0.25 -5.58
C ARG A 201 37.38 0.21 -6.51
N ARG A 202 37.25 -0.39 -7.71
CA ARG A 202 38.29 -0.36 -8.76
C ARG A 202 38.30 0.94 -9.57
N GLY A 203 37.37 1.87 -9.33
CA GLY A 203 37.26 3.14 -10.05
C GLY A 203 36.60 3.04 -11.43
N GLU A 204 36.00 1.89 -11.77
CA GLU A 204 35.29 1.68 -13.05
C GLU A 204 33.92 2.40 -13.07
N ILE A 205 33.33 2.63 -11.89
CA ILE A 205 32.07 3.37 -11.71
C ILE A 205 32.36 4.54 -10.78
N ARG A 206 32.03 5.75 -11.22
CA ARG A 206 32.14 6.97 -10.41
C ARG A 206 30.78 7.41 -9.88
N GLY A 207 30.81 8.13 -8.77
CA GLY A 207 29.68 8.63 -8.03
C GLY A 207 28.82 7.54 -7.41
N PHE A 208 29.29 6.31 -7.18
CA PHE A 208 28.50 5.21 -6.63
C PHE A 208 28.08 5.45 -5.17
N THR A 209 26.79 5.32 -4.89
CA THR A 209 26.22 5.56 -3.56
C THR A 209 26.84 4.63 -2.51
N GLY A 210 27.34 5.22 -1.43
CA GLY A 210 28.04 4.51 -0.35
C GLY A 210 29.55 4.47 -0.52
N ILE A 211 30.09 4.73 -1.72
CA ILE A 211 31.54 4.76 -1.96
C ILE A 211 32.01 6.20 -2.11
N ASP A 212 31.64 6.83 -3.22
CA ASP A 212 32.08 8.16 -3.64
C ASP A 212 30.91 9.14 -3.83
N ASP A 213 29.67 8.68 -3.60
CA ASP A 213 28.51 9.54 -3.37
C ASP A 213 27.78 9.15 -2.07
N ARG A 214 27.17 10.13 -1.40
CA ARG A 214 26.55 9.94 -0.09
C ARG A 214 25.14 9.35 -0.22
N TYR A 215 24.80 8.45 0.70
CA TYR A 215 23.41 8.10 0.99
C TYR A 215 22.89 8.95 2.14
N GLU A 216 21.71 9.54 1.99
CA GLU A 216 21.03 10.29 3.03
C GLU A 216 19.86 9.45 3.59
N PRO A 217 20.01 8.81 4.76
CA PRO A 217 18.94 8.06 5.39
C PRO A 217 17.69 8.92 5.63
N PRO A 218 16.48 8.36 5.54
CA PRO A 218 15.26 9.08 5.92
C PRO A 218 15.31 9.53 7.38
N LEU A 219 14.77 10.73 7.66
CA LEU A 219 14.68 11.23 9.04
C LEU A 219 13.45 10.70 9.79
N SER A 220 12.39 10.38 9.04
CA SER A 220 11.09 9.98 9.58
C SER A 220 10.39 9.03 8.60
N ALA A 221 11.03 7.91 8.27
CA ALA A 221 10.39 6.87 7.48
C ALA A 221 9.20 6.27 8.26
N GLU A 222 8.12 5.94 7.56
CA GLU A 222 6.97 5.25 8.15
C GLU A 222 7.38 3.88 8.72
N ILE A 223 8.33 3.22 8.06
CA ILE A 223 8.80 1.88 8.43
C ILE A 223 10.32 1.83 8.28
N THR A 224 11.01 1.28 9.28
CA THR A 224 12.45 1.00 9.22
C THR A 224 12.69 -0.49 9.39
N LEU A 225 13.43 -1.10 8.47
CA LEU A 225 13.66 -2.54 8.41
C LEU A 225 15.12 -2.88 8.73
N GLY A 226 15.31 -3.84 9.64
CA GLY A 226 16.61 -4.38 10.01
C GLY A 226 16.92 -5.70 9.31
N THR A 227 17.74 -5.66 8.26
CA THR A 227 18.05 -6.86 7.42
C THR A 227 19.12 -7.80 7.99
N LEU A 228 19.62 -7.51 9.20
CA LEU A 228 20.52 -8.37 9.96
C LEU A 228 19.78 -9.17 11.04
N VAL A 229 18.60 -8.69 11.44
CA VAL A 229 17.80 -9.26 12.54
C VAL A 229 16.59 -10.00 11.99
N HIS A 230 16.01 -9.50 10.90
CA HIS A 230 14.83 -10.08 10.26
C HIS A 230 15.16 -10.61 8.86
N SER A 231 14.56 -11.75 8.53
CA SER A 231 14.47 -12.27 7.18
C SER A 231 13.68 -11.32 6.26
N ALA A 232 13.79 -11.52 4.94
CA ALA A 232 13.02 -10.73 3.98
C ALA A 232 11.50 -10.94 4.14
N GLU A 233 11.08 -12.14 4.54
CA GLU A 233 9.67 -12.47 4.77
C GLU A 233 9.12 -11.78 6.02
N GLU A 234 9.86 -11.82 7.13
CA GLU A 234 9.49 -11.10 8.35
C GLU A 234 9.41 -9.58 8.10
N ASN A 235 10.39 -9.02 7.38
CA ASN A 235 10.36 -7.61 6.99
C ASN A 235 9.15 -7.27 6.10
N ALA A 236 8.77 -8.15 5.17
CA ALA A 236 7.60 -7.95 4.33
C ALA A 236 6.30 -8.00 5.16
N ARG A 237 6.20 -8.91 6.14
CA ARG A 237 5.07 -8.98 7.07
C ARG A 237 4.93 -7.72 7.93
N LEU A 238 6.03 -7.15 8.43
CA LEU A 238 5.99 -5.88 9.16
C LEU A 238 5.36 -4.76 8.32
N ILE A 239 5.64 -4.71 7.02
CA ILE A 239 5.01 -3.74 6.12
C ILE A 239 3.53 -4.05 5.92
N LEU A 240 3.19 -5.32 5.67
CA LEU A 240 1.79 -5.76 5.51
C LEU A 240 0.96 -5.39 6.74
N ASP A 241 1.44 -5.71 7.94
CA ASP A 241 0.78 -5.41 9.22
C ASP A 241 0.56 -3.90 9.36
N HIS A 242 1.54 -3.07 8.96
CA HIS A 242 1.36 -1.62 8.94
C HIS A 242 0.25 -1.19 7.97
N MET A 243 0.16 -1.78 6.77
CA MET A 243 -0.90 -1.45 5.81
C MET A 243 -2.28 -1.86 6.32
N VAL A 244 -2.37 -3.00 7.01
CA VAL A 244 -3.58 -3.49 7.67
C VAL A 244 -4.03 -2.53 8.78
N GLN A 245 -3.12 -2.13 9.66
CA GLN A 245 -3.41 -1.15 10.73
C GLN A 245 -3.88 0.21 10.18
N ARG A 246 -3.44 0.58 8.97
CA ARG A 246 -3.87 1.79 8.26
C ARG A 246 -5.21 1.63 7.51
N GLY A 247 -5.80 0.44 7.53
CA GLY A 247 -7.04 0.09 6.84
C GLY A 247 -6.92 0.03 5.31
N LEU A 248 -5.70 0.00 4.77
CA LEU A 248 -5.44 -0.03 3.33
C LEU A 248 -5.47 -1.45 2.75
N VAL A 249 -5.30 -2.44 3.63
CA VAL A 249 -5.30 -3.86 3.32
C VAL A 249 -6.20 -4.55 4.32
N ARG A 250 -6.95 -5.56 3.88
CA ARG A 250 -7.81 -6.36 4.75
C ARG A 250 -6.97 -7.26 5.66
N GLU A 251 -7.50 -7.59 6.82
CA GLU A 251 -7.00 -8.74 7.58
C GLU A 251 -7.34 -10.03 6.85
N ALA A 252 -6.44 -11.01 6.90
CA ALA A 252 -6.61 -12.34 6.29
C ALA A 252 -7.62 -13.21 7.05
#